data_AF-A0A370DIZ4-F1
#
_entry.id   AF-A0A370DIZ4-F1
#
_cell.length_a   1.000
_cell.length_b   1.000
_cell.length_c   1.000
_cell.angle_alpha   90.00
_cell.angle_beta   90.00
_cell.angle_gamma   90.00
#
_symmetry.space_group_name_H-M   'P 1'
#
loop_
_entity.id
_entity.type
_entity.pdbx_description
1 polymer ?
#
loop_
_entity_poly.entity_id
_entity_poly.type
_entity_poly.pdbx_seq_one_letter_code
_entity_poly.pdbx_strand_id
1 'polypeptide(L)'
;MILIVDSDKSSETKTKQFFSESGFDSVVVANSANSAREIIKSDDIKQEITLIIIDHELEDANGFEFCREISKTTTGKNAYIMMLVSSAENKTAIEKARHSGASGYSVKPVNSAEFLKHFFKFVISKVVLLIEDDPVIRMMVKKIISNSRIEIIEFDDGIKAHNLLNKILPARLVLMDIGLPNKSGIQLVEQIRSKVSWRKTTVVMLTASSDVSDVKKCLSAGANDYLTKPIVPEVFKERLGRYLPDEN
;
A
#
# COMPACT_ATOMS: atom_id res chain seq x y z
N MET A 1 2.39 4.22 -11.84
CA MET A 1 3.38 3.95 -12.90
C MET A 1 4.37 2.89 -12.46
N ILE A 2 4.85 2.07 -13.39
CA ILE A 2 5.88 1.03 -13.18
C ILE A 2 7.16 1.47 -13.87
N LEU A 3 8.29 1.43 -13.15
CA LEU A 3 9.62 1.61 -13.72
C LEU A 3 10.35 0.26 -13.79
N ILE A 4 10.77 -0.14 -14.97
CA ILE A 4 11.63 -1.33 -15.18
C ILE A 4 13.05 -0.84 -15.48
N VAL A 5 14.04 -1.37 -14.78
CA VAL A 5 15.46 -1.11 -14.99
C VAL A 5 16.12 -2.41 -15.41
N ASP A 6 16.31 -2.57 -16.72
CA ASP A 6 16.82 -3.80 -17.34
C ASP A 6 17.62 -3.43 -18.61
N SER A 7 18.86 -3.91 -18.72
CA SER A 7 19.71 -3.67 -19.89
C SER A 7 19.43 -4.61 -21.08
N ASP A 8 18.68 -5.70 -20.87
CA ASP A 8 18.31 -6.65 -21.92
C ASP A 8 16.96 -6.31 -22.56
N LYS A 9 16.99 -5.83 -23.81
CA LYS A 9 15.81 -5.50 -24.62
C LYS A 9 14.84 -6.67 -24.83
N SER A 10 15.32 -7.92 -24.84
CA SER A 10 14.45 -9.10 -24.96
C SER A 10 13.65 -9.33 -23.68
N SER A 11 14.31 -9.21 -22.53
CA SER A 11 13.68 -9.28 -21.21
C SER A 11 12.73 -8.11 -20.95
N GLU A 12 13.09 -6.91 -21.41
CA GLU A 12 12.25 -5.71 -21.36
C GLU A 12 10.87 -5.95 -22.02
N THR A 13 10.88 -6.45 -23.26
CA THR A 13 9.66 -6.64 -24.05
C THR A 13 8.69 -7.61 -23.37
N LYS A 14 9.22 -8.71 -22.83
CA LYS A 14 8.42 -9.71 -22.11
C LYS A 14 7.82 -9.14 -20.82
N THR A 15 8.61 -8.39 -20.07
CA THR A 15 8.16 -7.76 -18.82
C THR A 15 7.09 -6.71 -19.08
N LYS A 16 7.26 -5.87 -20.11
CA LYS A 16 6.25 -4.90 -20.57
C LYS A 16 4.94 -5.57 -20.96
N GLN A 17 5.03 -6.62 -21.78
CA GLN A 17 3.85 -7.37 -22.22
C GLN A 17 3.10 -7.96 -21.02
N PHE A 18 3.81 -8.57 -20.07
CA PHE A 18 3.22 -9.12 -18.85
C PHE A 18 2.40 -8.08 -18.06
N PHE A 19 2.96 -6.88 -17.86
CA PHE A 19 2.28 -5.83 -17.12
C PHE A 19 1.07 -5.28 -17.87
N SER A 20 1.18 -5.10 -19.19
CA SER A 20 0.06 -4.69 -20.03
C SER A 20 -1.08 -5.73 -20.00
N GLU A 21 -0.78 -7.02 -20.16
CA GLU A 21 -1.77 -8.10 -20.05
C GLU A 21 -2.42 -8.18 -18.66
N SER A 22 -1.71 -7.73 -17.63
CA SER A 22 -2.20 -7.65 -16.25
C SER A 22 -2.96 -6.34 -15.94
N GLY A 23 -3.21 -5.47 -16.93
CA GLY A 23 -3.95 -4.22 -16.79
C GLY A 23 -3.12 -3.04 -16.26
N PHE A 24 -1.80 -3.11 -16.32
CA PHE A 24 -0.90 -2.01 -15.99
C PHE A 24 -0.41 -1.31 -17.26
N ASP A 25 -1.09 -0.23 -17.65
CA ASP A 25 -0.84 0.46 -18.93
C ASP A 25 0.28 1.51 -18.87
N SER A 26 0.79 1.82 -17.67
CA SER A 26 1.79 2.87 -17.44
C SER A 26 3.12 2.24 -17.02
N VAL A 27 3.92 1.85 -18.01
CA VAL A 27 5.25 1.23 -17.84
C VAL A 27 6.32 2.05 -18.54
N VAL A 28 7.32 2.49 -17.78
CA VAL A 28 8.52 3.18 -18.26
C VAL A 28 9.72 2.25 -18.11
N VAL A 29 10.63 2.27 -19.08
CA VAL A 29 11.86 1.47 -19.03
C VAL A 29 13.07 2.39 -19.02
N ALA A 30 14.00 2.05 -18.12
CA ALA A 30 15.37 2.50 -18.10
C ALA A 30 16.27 1.34 -18.53
N ASN A 31 17.14 1.58 -19.51
CA ASN A 31 18.07 0.58 -20.03
C ASN A 31 19.39 0.51 -19.24
N SER A 32 19.51 1.33 -18.20
CA SER A 32 20.73 1.53 -17.41
C SER A 32 20.37 2.14 -16.05
N ALA A 33 21.25 2.01 -15.06
CA ALA A 33 21.08 2.69 -13.78
C ALA A 33 21.06 4.21 -13.96
N ASN A 34 21.88 4.77 -14.85
CA ASN A 34 21.91 6.21 -15.11
C ASN A 34 20.59 6.74 -15.68
N SER A 35 20.01 6.10 -16.70
CA SER A 35 18.70 6.51 -17.23
C SER A 35 17.58 6.38 -16.18
N ALA A 36 17.65 5.36 -15.32
CA ALA A 36 16.71 5.21 -14.20
C ALA A 36 16.83 6.37 -13.20
N ARG A 37 18.05 6.83 -12.88
CA ARG A 37 18.26 8.01 -12.01
C ARG A 37 17.63 9.27 -12.60
N GLU A 38 17.73 9.48 -13.90
CA GLU A 38 17.12 10.64 -14.56
C GLU A 38 15.59 10.61 -14.45
N ILE A 39 14.97 9.45 -14.73
CA ILE A 39 13.52 9.26 -14.60
C ILE A 39 13.06 9.49 -13.15
N ILE A 40 13.79 8.94 -12.17
CA ILE A 40 13.44 9.09 -10.74
C ILE A 40 13.64 10.53 -10.25
N LYS A 41 14.55 11.30 -10.85
CA LYS A 41 14.74 12.72 -10.51
C LYS A 41 13.69 13.63 -11.14
N SER A 42 13.08 13.23 -12.26
CA SER A 42 12.07 14.02 -12.97
C SER A 42 10.86 14.36 -12.09
N ASP A 43 10.60 15.65 -11.89
CA ASP A 43 9.48 16.14 -11.08
C ASP A 43 8.12 15.67 -11.60
N ASP A 44 7.98 15.51 -12.91
CA ASP A 44 6.71 15.17 -13.58
C ASP A 44 6.26 13.73 -13.28
N ILE A 45 7.20 12.82 -12.99
CA ILE A 45 6.92 11.38 -12.99
C ILE A 45 7.24 10.72 -11.64
N LYS A 46 8.20 11.25 -10.88
CA LYS A 46 8.76 10.58 -9.70
C LYS A 46 7.76 10.27 -8.59
N GLN A 47 6.63 10.99 -8.52
CA GLN A 47 5.59 10.76 -7.52
C GLN A 47 4.58 9.70 -7.94
N GLU A 48 4.52 9.37 -9.24
CA GLU A 48 3.57 8.37 -9.78
C GLU A 48 4.15 6.95 -9.78
N ILE A 49 5.46 6.80 -9.55
CA ILE A 49 6.13 5.50 -9.55
C ILE A 49 5.77 4.75 -8.27
N THR A 50 5.00 3.68 -8.42
CA THR A 50 4.54 2.82 -7.31
C THR A 50 5.23 1.46 -7.29
N LEU A 51 5.91 1.10 -8.38
CA LEU A 51 6.66 -0.15 -8.53
C LEU A 51 7.95 0.12 -9.31
N ILE A 52 9.06 -0.37 -8.79
CA ILE A 52 10.37 -0.36 -9.46
C ILE A 52 10.86 -1.80 -9.55
N ILE A 53 11.19 -2.25 -10.74
CA ILE A 53 11.76 -3.58 -11.00
C ILE A 53 13.18 -3.38 -11.47
N ILE A 54 14.14 -3.99 -10.78
CA ILE A 54 15.56 -3.79 -11.01
C ILE A 54 16.20 -5.13 -11.31
N ASP A 55 16.80 -5.28 -12.50
CA ASP A 55 17.73 -6.38 -12.72
C ASP A 55 18.99 -6.17 -11.87
N HIS A 56 19.47 -7.23 -11.23
CA HIS A 56 20.75 -7.20 -10.53
C HIS A 56 21.98 -7.04 -11.45
N GLU A 57 21.87 -7.44 -12.72
CA GLU A 57 22.86 -7.25 -13.78
C GLU A 57 22.46 -6.05 -14.62
N LEU A 58 23.11 -4.91 -14.40
CA LEU A 58 22.95 -3.70 -15.22
C LEU A 58 24.28 -3.40 -15.92
N GLU A 59 24.21 -2.84 -17.12
CA GLU A 59 25.39 -2.55 -17.95
C GLU A 59 26.36 -1.56 -17.29
N ASP A 60 25.85 -0.57 -16.56
CA ASP A 60 26.61 0.57 -16.01
C ASP A 60 26.71 0.58 -14.47
N ALA A 61 26.13 -0.40 -13.78
CA ALA A 61 26.15 -0.47 -12.32
C ALA A 61 25.85 -1.88 -11.77
N ASN A 62 26.18 -2.11 -10.51
CA ASN A 62 25.65 -3.26 -9.79
C ASN A 62 24.20 -2.98 -9.35
N GLY A 63 23.23 -3.79 -9.80
CA GLY A 63 21.81 -3.54 -9.51
C GLY A 63 21.46 -3.58 -8.01
N PHE A 64 22.19 -4.33 -7.18
CA PHE A 64 21.99 -4.31 -5.73
C PHE A 64 22.44 -3.01 -5.08
N GLU A 65 23.55 -2.43 -5.56
CA GLU A 65 24.04 -1.14 -5.07
C GLU A 65 23.13 -0.01 -5.54
N PHE A 66 22.69 -0.07 -6.79
CA PHE A 66 21.68 0.84 -7.33
C PHE A 66 20.37 0.77 -6.54
N CYS A 67 19.87 -0.42 -6.22
CA CYS A 67 18.70 -0.57 -5.35
C CYS A 67 18.91 0.05 -3.96
N ARG A 68 20.11 -0.09 -3.38
CA ARG A 68 20.46 0.53 -2.08
C ARG A 68 20.45 2.05 -2.14
N GLU A 69 20.86 2.62 -3.26
CA GLU A 69 20.77 4.06 -3.51
C GLU A 69 19.30 4.50 -3.64
N ILE A 70 18.55 3.87 -4.54
CA ILE A 70 17.17 4.27 -4.84
C ILE A 70 16.24 4.08 -3.65
N SER A 71 16.39 3.02 -2.86
CA SER A 71 15.59 2.76 -1.65
C SER A 71 15.68 3.89 -0.60
N LYS A 72 16.71 4.74 -0.66
CA LYS A 72 16.86 5.91 0.22
C LYS A 72 16.18 7.18 -0.32
N THR A 73 15.81 7.21 -1.61
CA THR A 73 15.11 8.34 -2.23
C THR A 73 13.64 8.37 -1.82
N THR A 74 12.99 9.53 -1.94
CA THR A 74 11.53 9.65 -1.69
C THR A 74 10.72 8.68 -2.56
N THR A 75 11.07 8.56 -3.84
CA THR A 75 10.42 7.63 -4.77
C THR A 75 10.62 6.18 -4.34
N GLY A 76 11.85 5.77 -4.02
CA GLY A 76 12.12 4.38 -3.58
C GLY A 76 11.48 4.04 -2.24
N LYS A 77 11.36 5.00 -1.32
CA LYS A 77 10.59 4.85 -0.08
C LYS A 77 9.08 4.69 -0.32
N ASN A 78 8.57 5.19 -1.44
CA ASN A 78 7.16 5.17 -1.79
C ASN A 78 6.78 4.02 -2.75
N ALA A 79 7.72 3.55 -3.55
CA ALA A 79 7.53 2.44 -4.46
C ALA A 79 7.78 1.08 -3.81
N TYR A 80 7.14 0.03 -4.34
CA TYR A 80 7.58 -1.33 -4.10
C TYR A 80 8.81 -1.59 -4.98
N ILE A 81 9.96 -1.91 -4.38
CA ILE A 81 11.17 -2.23 -5.15
C ILE A 81 11.32 -3.74 -5.21
N MET A 82 11.32 -4.29 -6.42
CA MET A 82 11.59 -5.70 -6.69
C MET A 82 12.94 -5.89 -7.37
N MET A 83 13.79 -6.73 -6.78
CA MET A 83 14.99 -7.23 -7.45
C MET A 83 14.68 -8.45 -8.30
N LEU A 84 15.15 -8.47 -9.54
CA LEU A 84 15.19 -9.68 -10.36
C LEU A 84 16.55 -10.35 -10.24
N VAL A 85 16.55 -11.65 -9.98
CA VAL A 85 17.76 -12.48 -9.91
C VAL A 85 17.72 -13.58 -10.97
N SER A 86 18.87 -13.90 -11.57
CA SER A 86 18.96 -14.84 -12.69
C SER A 86 18.64 -16.29 -12.32
N SER A 87 18.88 -16.70 -11.08
CA SER A 87 18.68 -18.10 -10.65
C SER A 87 18.31 -18.22 -9.17
N ALA A 88 17.42 -19.16 -8.86
CA ALA A 88 17.04 -19.53 -7.50
C ALA A 88 18.18 -20.23 -6.74
N GLU A 89 19.13 -20.82 -7.45
CA GLU A 89 20.28 -21.52 -6.86
C GLU A 89 21.38 -20.56 -6.41
N ASN A 90 21.35 -19.32 -6.91
CA ASN A 90 22.31 -18.29 -6.55
C ASN A 90 21.97 -17.69 -5.17
N LYS A 91 22.25 -18.45 -4.11
CA LYS A 91 22.03 -18.04 -2.71
C LYS A 91 22.70 -16.71 -2.37
N THR A 92 23.86 -16.44 -2.95
CA THR A 92 24.59 -15.18 -2.75
C THR A 92 23.84 -13.98 -3.33
N ALA A 93 23.30 -14.10 -4.55
CA ALA A 93 22.49 -13.04 -5.16
C ALA A 93 21.19 -12.80 -4.38
N ILE A 94 20.52 -13.86 -3.94
CA ILE A 94 19.32 -13.77 -3.10
C ILE A 94 19.63 -13.04 -1.79
N GLU A 95 20.76 -13.37 -1.15
CA GLU A 95 21.15 -12.72 0.10
C GLU A 95 21.50 -11.24 -0.09
N LYS A 96 22.17 -10.90 -1.19
CA LYS A 96 22.41 -9.50 -1.60
C LYS A 96 21.10 -8.76 -1.86
N ALA A 97 20.12 -9.39 -2.51
CA ALA A 97 18.81 -8.80 -2.76
C ALA A 97 18.11 -8.42 -1.45
N ARG A 98 18.12 -9.31 -0.45
CA ARG A 98 17.54 -9.04 0.88
C ARG A 98 18.19 -7.85 1.59
N HIS A 99 19.49 -7.65 1.38
CA HIS A 99 20.25 -6.57 2.01
C HIS A 99 20.37 -5.30 1.16
N SER A 100 19.74 -5.27 -0.01
CA SER A 100 19.80 -4.13 -0.96
C SER A 100 18.80 -3.02 -0.67
N GLY A 101 17.89 -3.20 0.31
CA GLY A 101 16.79 -2.26 0.55
C GLY A 101 15.56 -2.51 -0.33
N ALA A 102 15.56 -3.59 -1.12
CA ALA A 102 14.41 -4.02 -1.89
C ALA A 102 13.25 -4.46 -0.98
N SER A 103 12.02 -4.23 -1.43
CA SER A 103 10.80 -4.73 -0.79
C SER A 103 10.64 -6.24 -0.97
N GLY A 104 11.22 -6.79 -2.04
CA GLY A 104 11.27 -8.22 -2.31
C GLY A 104 12.18 -8.56 -3.49
N TYR A 105 12.27 -9.84 -3.83
CA TYR A 105 12.98 -10.31 -5.01
C TYR A 105 12.16 -11.38 -5.74
N SER A 106 12.44 -11.59 -7.02
CA SER A 106 11.89 -12.68 -7.83
C SER A 106 12.98 -13.27 -8.73
N VAL A 107 12.89 -14.56 -8.99
CA VAL A 107 13.80 -15.27 -9.89
C VAL A 107 13.22 -15.21 -11.30
N LYS A 108 14.05 -14.98 -12.32
CA LYS A 108 13.62 -15.03 -13.73
C LYS A 108 13.38 -16.49 -14.16
N PRO A 109 12.29 -16.82 -14.90
CA PRO A 109 11.20 -15.93 -15.29
C PRO A 109 10.27 -15.62 -14.10
N VAL A 110 9.82 -14.38 -14.00
CA VAL A 110 9.01 -13.89 -12.87
C VAL A 110 7.70 -14.70 -12.78
N ASN A 111 7.44 -15.26 -11.60
CA ASN A 111 6.14 -15.86 -11.30
C ASN A 111 5.11 -14.75 -11.03
N SER A 112 4.25 -14.50 -12.01
CA SER A 112 3.22 -13.45 -11.97
C SER A 112 2.30 -13.53 -10.75
N ALA A 113 1.87 -14.72 -10.36
CA ALA A 113 0.94 -14.89 -9.24
C ALA A 113 1.61 -14.54 -7.91
N GLU A 114 2.85 -14.98 -7.72
CA GLU A 114 3.65 -14.64 -6.54
C GLU A 114 3.96 -13.14 -6.52
N PHE A 115 4.43 -12.60 -7.65
CA PHE A 115 4.67 -11.17 -7.85
C PHE A 115 3.46 -10.33 -7.43
N LEU A 116 2.30 -10.57 -8.05
CA LEU A 116 1.09 -9.79 -7.83
C LEU A 116 0.63 -9.90 -6.38
N LYS A 117 0.72 -11.07 -5.77
CA LYS A 117 0.39 -11.26 -4.36
C LYS A 117 1.24 -10.36 -3.44
N HIS A 118 2.55 -10.30 -3.67
CA HIS A 118 3.44 -9.46 -2.86
C HIS A 118 3.22 -7.97 -3.13
N PHE A 119 3.08 -7.59 -4.40
CA PHE A 119 2.83 -6.21 -4.81
C PHE A 119 1.48 -5.70 -4.26
N PHE A 120 0.38 -6.45 -4.43
CA PHE A 120 -0.92 -6.06 -3.88
C PHE A 120 -0.90 -5.97 -2.36
N LYS A 121 -0.18 -6.87 -1.67
CA LYS A 121 -0.02 -6.76 -0.21
C LYS A 121 0.64 -5.44 0.18
N PHE A 122 1.65 -4.98 -0.56
CA PHE A 122 2.27 -3.68 -0.34
C PHE A 122 1.33 -2.52 -0.63
N VAL A 123 0.63 -2.53 -1.77
CA VAL A 123 -0.33 -1.47 -2.12
C VAL A 123 -1.43 -1.38 -1.07
N ILE A 124 -2.04 -2.51 -0.70
CA ILE A 124 -3.08 -2.58 0.35
C ILE A 124 -2.56 -2.06 1.69
N SER A 125 -1.29 -2.32 2.02
CA SER A 125 -0.68 -1.83 3.27
C SER A 125 -0.60 -0.30 3.37
N LYS A 126 -0.85 0.42 2.27
CA LYS A 126 -0.85 1.87 2.22
C LYS A 126 -2.25 2.47 2.11
N VAL A 127 -3.31 1.67 2.07
CA VAL A 127 -4.68 2.18 1.92
C VAL A 127 -5.39 2.23 3.27
N VAL A 128 -5.94 3.39 3.60
CA VAL A 128 -6.89 3.61 4.69
C VAL A 128 -8.24 3.97 4.10
N LEU A 129 -9.31 3.31 4.52
CA LEU A 129 -10.67 3.79 4.26
C LEU A 129 -11.14 4.64 5.42
N LEU A 130 -11.70 5.80 5.11
CA LEU A 130 -12.32 6.69 6.09
C LEU A 130 -13.80 6.84 5.75
N ILE A 131 -14.66 6.19 6.53
CA ILE A 131 -16.12 6.26 6.39
C ILE A 131 -16.66 7.13 7.53
N GLU A 132 -16.97 8.38 7.22
CA GLU A 132 -17.35 9.42 8.17
C GLU A 132 -18.13 10.49 7.41
N ASP A 133 -19.33 10.86 7.87
CA ASP A 133 -20.20 11.82 7.18
C ASP A 133 -19.79 13.28 7.46
N ASP A 134 -19.22 13.56 8.63
CA ASP A 134 -18.75 14.91 8.98
C ASP A 134 -17.46 15.30 8.21
N PRO A 135 -17.52 16.30 7.30
CA PRO A 135 -16.36 16.74 6.53
C PRO A 135 -15.24 17.36 7.37
N VAL A 136 -15.56 17.94 8.53
CA VAL A 136 -14.58 18.51 9.47
C VAL A 136 -13.76 17.41 10.11
N ILE A 137 -14.42 16.33 10.54
CA ILE A 137 -13.74 15.14 11.08
C ILE A 137 -12.88 14.49 10.00
N ARG A 138 -13.41 14.33 8.77
CA ARG A 138 -12.61 13.79 7.66
C ARG A 138 -11.35 14.61 7.38
N MET A 139 -11.49 15.93 7.32
CA MET A 139 -10.34 16.83 7.15
C MET A 139 -9.32 16.71 8.29
N MET A 140 -9.78 16.63 9.54
CA MET A 140 -8.90 16.47 10.70
C MET A 140 -8.12 15.16 10.63
N VAL A 141 -8.78 14.03 10.38
CA VAL A 141 -8.14 12.71 10.23
C VAL A 141 -7.10 12.75 9.12
N LYS A 142 -7.44 13.33 7.97
CA LYS A 142 -6.48 13.51 6.86
C LYS A 142 -5.26 14.31 7.29
N LYS A 143 -5.42 15.40 8.03
CA LYS A 143 -4.29 16.20 8.57
C LYS A 143 -3.44 15.42 9.58
N ILE A 144 -4.03 14.51 10.35
CA ILE A 144 -3.28 13.68 11.29
C ILE A 144 -2.45 12.62 10.53
N ILE A 145 -3.01 12.06 9.46
CA ILE A 145 -2.38 11.02 8.63
C ILE A 145 -1.51 11.60 7.50
N SER A 146 -1.57 12.91 7.20
CA SER A 146 -1.03 13.53 5.98
C SER A 146 0.47 13.35 5.76
N ASN A 147 1.23 13.03 6.81
CA ASN A 147 2.68 12.81 6.71
C ASN A 147 3.05 11.36 6.43
N SER A 148 2.06 10.48 6.29
CA SER A 148 2.29 9.06 6.07
C SER A 148 2.17 8.70 4.59
N ARG A 149 2.85 7.61 4.19
CA ARG A 149 2.84 7.01 2.84
C ARG A 149 1.50 6.34 2.52
N ILE A 150 0.40 6.94 2.96
CA ILE A 150 -0.92 6.34 3.04
C ILE A 150 -1.88 7.10 2.14
N GLU A 151 -2.60 6.34 1.33
CA GLU A 151 -3.72 6.81 0.56
C GLU A 151 -5.00 6.65 1.38
N ILE A 152 -5.73 7.76 1.52
CA ILE A 152 -7.02 7.77 2.22
C ILE A 152 -8.13 7.81 1.18
N ILE A 153 -8.98 6.79 1.17
CA ILE A 153 -10.19 6.74 0.37
C ILE A 153 -11.38 7.07 1.28
N GLU A 154 -12.08 8.15 0.96
CA GLU A 154 -13.15 8.70 1.79
C GLU A 154 -14.54 8.24 1.32
N PHE A 155 -15.42 8.02 2.30
CA PHE A 155 -16.85 7.85 2.10
C PHE A 155 -17.60 8.71 3.10
N ASP A 156 -18.60 9.43 2.62
CA ASP A 156 -19.48 10.31 3.41
C ASP A 156 -20.81 9.64 3.78
N ASP A 157 -21.04 8.40 3.35
CA ASP A 157 -22.32 7.71 3.48
C ASP A 157 -22.13 6.19 3.57
N GLY A 158 -22.91 5.56 4.45
CA GLY A 158 -22.82 4.13 4.71
C GLY A 158 -23.28 3.25 3.55
N ILE A 159 -24.19 3.73 2.69
CA ILE A 159 -24.63 3.01 1.48
C ILE A 159 -23.54 3.07 0.39
N LYS A 160 -22.93 4.23 0.17
CA LYS A 160 -21.78 4.36 -0.76
C LYS A 160 -20.64 3.44 -0.33
N ALA A 161 -20.27 3.46 0.95
CA ALA A 161 -19.27 2.55 1.50
C ALA A 161 -19.67 1.08 1.29
N HIS A 162 -20.91 0.70 1.64
CA HIS A 162 -21.43 -0.66 1.44
C HIS A 162 -21.26 -1.16 0.00
N ASN A 163 -21.65 -0.32 -0.97
CA ASN A 163 -21.61 -0.65 -2.40
C ASN A 163 -20.17 -0.80 -2.90
N LEU A 164 -19.25 0.07 -2.45
CA LEU A 164 -17.87 0.05 -2.93
C LEU A 164 -17.02 -1.03 -2.25
N LEU A 165 -17.29 -1.40 -0.99
CA LEU A 165 -16.60 -2.49 -0.28
C LEU A 165 -16.70 -3.86 -0.99
N ASN A 166 -17.62 -4.01 -1.95
CA ASN A 166 -17.73 -5.22 -2.79
C ASN A 166 -16.88 -5.15 -4.07
N LYS A 167 -16.41 -3.96 -4.45
CA LYS A 167 -15.74 -3.68 -5.72
C LYS A 167 -14.26 -3.35 -5.58
N ILE A 168 -13.82 -3.01 -4.37
CA ILE A 168 -12.41 -2.64 -4.10
C ILE A 168 -11.66 -3.76 -3.38
N LEU A 169 -10.34 -3.69 -3.50
CA LEU A 169 -9.44 -4.50 -2.68
C LEU A 169 -9.58 -4.11 -1.20
N PRO A 170 -9.33 -5.07 -0.27
CA PRO A 170 -9.25 -4.76 1.15
C PRO A 170 -8.26 -3.64 1.43
N ALA A 171 -8.56 -2.83 2.44
CA ALA A 171 -7.62 -1.84 2.96
C ALA A 171 -6.84 -2.38 4.15
N ARG A 172 -5.75 -1.70 4.51
CA ARG A 172 -5.01 -1.98 5.76
C ARG A 172 -5.85 -1.65 6.98
N LEU A 173 -6.45 -0.46 6.97
CA LEU A 173 -7.22 0.08 8.08
C LEU A 173 -8.51 0.72 7.55
N VAL A 174 -9.58 0.53 8.30
CA VAL A 174 -10.87 1.16 8.11
C VAL A 174 -11.17 1.96 9.36
N LEU A 175 -11.32 3.28 9.20
CA LEU A 175 -11.86 4.18 10.20
C LEU A 175 -13.36 4.32 9.91
N MET A 176 -14.18 3.87 10.83
CA MET A 176 -15.62 3.70 10.62
C MET A 176 -16.40 4.47 11.66
N ASP A 177 -17.11 5.52 11.25
CA ASP A 177 -18.09 6.15 12.12
C ASP A 177 -19.26 5.20 12.45
N ILE A 178 -19.72 5.23 13.70
CA ILE A 178 -20.91 4.48 14.12
C ILE A 178 -22.19 5.16 13.61
N GLY A 179 -22.21 6.49 13.66
CA GLY A 179 -23.38 7.36 13.47
C GLY A 179 -23.71 7.71 12.03
N LEU A 180 -23.25 6.91 11.06
CA LEU A 180 -23.43 7.19 9.64
C LEU A 180 -24.92 7.31 9.23
N PRO A 181 -25.22 8.18 8.25
CA PRO A 181 -26.55 8.24 7.67
C PRO A 181 -26.88 6.92 6.95
N ASN A 182 -28.18 6.56 6.97
CA ASN A 182 -28.80 5.43 6.25
C ASN A 182 -28.37 4.01 6.67
N LYS A 183 -27.13 3.81 7.13
CA LYS A 183 -26.59 2.49 7.50
C LYS A 183 -25.59 2.61 8.64
N SER A 184 -25.82 1.89 9.73
CA SER A 184 -24.93 1.95 10.90
C SER A 184 -23.54 1.39 10.59
N GLY A 185 -22.51 2.04 11.13
CA GLY A 185 -21.13 1.56 11.04
C GLY A 185 -20.95 0.14 11.58
N ILE A 186 -21.69 -0.24 12.62
CA ILE A 186 -21.64 -1.61 13.20
C ILE A 186 -22.07 -2.65 12.15
N GLN A 187 -23.14 -2.39 11.41
CA GLN A 187 -23.62 -3.28 10.34
C GLN A 187 -22.59 -3.40 9.21
N LEU A 188 -21.84 -2.33 8.92
CA LEU A 188 -20.75 -2.37 7.95
C LEU A 188 -19.57 -3.21 8.45
N VAL A 189 -19.24 -3.17 9.76
CA VAL A 189 -18.20 -4.04 10.35
C VAL A 189 -18.57 -5.51 10.19
N GLU A 190 -19.80 -5.90 10.53
CA GLU A 190 -20.27 -7.28 10.40
C GLU A 190 -20.16 -7.78 8.95
N GLN A 191 -20.50 -6.92 7.99
CA GLN A 191 -20.32 -7.20 6.57
C GLN A 191 -18.85 -7.33 6.16
N ILE A 192 -17.96 -6.47 6.68
CA ILE A 192 -16.52 -6.59 6.45
C ILE A 192 -16.04 -7.95 6.98
N ARG A 193 -16.52 -8.40 8.14
CA ARG A 193 -16.11 -9.67 8.76
C ARG A 193 -16.68 -10.91 8.07
N SER A 194 -17.83 -10.81 7.41
CA SER A 194 -18.38 -11.92 6.62
C SER A 194 -17.55 -12.22 5.36
N LYS A 195 -16.73 -11.28 4.88
CA LYS A 195 -15.90 -11.42 3.68
C LYS A 195 -14.52 -11.99 4.00
N VAL A 196 -14.17 -13.13 3.39
CA VAL A 196 -12.87 -13.80 3.60
C VAL A 196 -11.68 -12.89 3.32
N SER A 197 -11.71 -12.11 2.24
CA SER A 197 -10.62 -11.20 1.85
C SER A 197 -10.39 -10.05 2.83
N TRP A 198 -11.41 -9.67 3.61
CA TRP A 198 -11.38 -8.55 4.54
C TRP A 198 -11.19 -8.96 6.00
N ARG A 199 -11.14 -10.26 6.31
CA ARG A 199 -11.02 -10.76 7.69
C ARG A 199 -9.81 -10.21 8.44
N LYS A 200 -8.72 -9.89 7.73
CA LYS A 200 -7.48 -9.35 8.30
C LYS A 200 -7.43 -7.82 8.32
N THR A 201 -8.39 -7.13 7.71
CA THR A 201 -8.43 -5.67 7.72
C THR A 201 -8.69 -5.17 9.13
N THR A 202 -7.86 -4.25 9.60
CA THR A 202 -8.08 -3.57 10.87
C THR A 202 -9.27 -2.64 10.72
N VAL A 203 -10.24 -2.74 11.62
CA VAL A 203 -11.39 -1.83 11.68
C VAL A 203 -11.38 -1.12 13.02
N VAL A 204 -11.35 0.21 13.01
CA VAL A 204 -11.42 1.05 14.20
C VAL A 204 -12.67 1.90 14.12
N MET A 205 -13.50 1.79 15.17
CA MET A 205 -14.73 2.56 15.25
C MET A 205 -14.48 3.98 15.74
N LEU A 206 -15.11 4.97 15.13
CA LEU A 206 -15.20 6.34 15.63
C LEU A 206 -16.55 6.46 16.34
N THR A 207 -16.53 6.77 17.64
CA THR A 207 -17.73 6.77 18.50
C THR A 207 -17.89 8.09 19.23
N ALA A 208 -19.12 8.59 19.36
CA ALA A 208 -19.42 9.72 20.25
C ALA A 208 -19.52 9.30 21.73
N SER A 209 -19.70 8.02 22.01
CA SER A 209 -19.90 7.46 23.35
C SER A 209 -18.61 6.82 23.88
N SER A 210 -18.27 7.13 25.13
CA SER A 210 -17.24 6.44 25.92
C SER A 210 -17.82 5.31 26.79
N ASP A 211 -19.12 5.02 26.68
CA ASP A 211 -19.78 4.04 27.53
C ASP A 211 -19.29 2.62 27.22
N VAL A 212 -18.99 1.88 28.28
CA VAL A 212 -18.43 0.52 28.19
C VAL A 212 -19.37 -0.42 27.41
N SER A 213 -20.68 -0.23 27.52
CA SER A 213 -21.68 -1.01 26.79
C SER A 213 -21.60 -0.82 25.28
N ASP A 214 -21.40 0.41 24.80
CA ASP A 214 -21.32 0.72 23.36
C ASP A 214 -19.98 0.29 22.76
N VAL A 215 -18.89 0.45 23.52
CA VAL A 215 -17.58 -0.10 23.16
C VAL A 215 -17.66 -1.62 23.00
N LYS A 216 -18.31 -2.32 23.94
CA LYS A 216 -18.50 -3.78 23.84
C LYS A 216 -19.25 -4.18 22.58
N LYS A 217 -20.33 -3.47 22.20
CA LYS A 217 -21.07 -3.75 20.96
C LYS A 217 -20.17 -3.67 19.73
N CYS A 218 -19.34 -2.63 19.66
CA CYS A 218 -18.40 -2.43 18.55
C CYS A 218 -17.40 -3.58 18.43
N LEU A 219 -16.77 -3.97 19.54
CA LEU A 219 -15.79 -5.05 19.58
C LEU A 219 -16.45 -6.41 19.27
N SER A 220 -17.65 -6.66 19.78
CA SER A 220 -18.41 -7.89 19.49
C SER A 220 -18.81 -8.02 18.02
N ALA A 221 -19.06 -6.91 17.32
CA ALA A 221 -19.29 -6.89 15.87
C ALA A 221 -18.01 -7.20 15.07
N GLY A 222 -16.85 -7.24 15.73
CA GLY A 222 -15.56 -7.59 15.13
C GLY A 222 -14.65 -6.40 14.86
N ALA A 223 -14.93 -5.22 15.43
CA ALA A 223 -13.96 -4.12 15.42
C ALA A 223 -12.69 -4.51 16.21
N ASN A 224 -11.55 -3.98 15.78
CA ASN A 224 -10.26 -4.22 16.43
C ASN A 224 -10.00 -3.22 17.56
N ASP A 225 -10.48 -2.00 17.40
CA ASP A 225 -10.29 -0.90 18.35
C ASP A 225 -11.40 0.14 18.18
N TYR A 226 -11.36 1.19 18.99
CA TYR A 226 -12.25 2.35 18.89
C TYR A 226 -11.50 3.65 19.24
N LEU A 227 -12.05 4.77 18.81
CA LEU A 227 -11.65 6.12 19.17
C LEU A 227 -12.89 6.95 19.50
N THR A 228 -12.85 7.63 20.64
CA THR A 228 -13.92 8.55 21.03
C THR A 228 -13.76 9.88 20.31
N LYS A 229 -14.87 10.44 19.83
CA LYS A 229 -14.99 11.81 19.32
C LYS A 229 -15.13 12.76 20.52
N PRO A 230 -14.52 13.97 20.50
CA PRO A 230 -13.66 14.49 19.43
C PRO A 230 -12.32 13.76 19.33
N ILE A 231 -11.83 13.57 18.10
CA ILE A 231 -10.57 12.86 17.85
C ILE A 231 -9.41 13.75 18.28
N VAL A 232 -8.70 13.31 19.33
CA VAL A 232 -7.47 13.98 19.79
C VAL A 232 -6.28 13.44 18.99
N PRO A 233 -5.48 14.29 18.30
CA PRO A 233 -4.37 13.85 17.46
C PRO A 233 -3.35 12.92 18.14
N GLU A 234 -3.01 13.21 19.39
CA GLU A 234 -2.05 12.46 20.21
C GLU A 234 -2.56 11.04 20.47
N VAL A 235 -3.83 10.93 20.87
CA VAL A 235 -4.50 9.64 21.11
C VAL A 235 -4.65 8.85 19.83
N PHE A 236 -4.99 9.53 18.72
CA PHE A 236 -5.06 8.90 17.40
C PHE A 236 -3.71 8.29 17.03
N LYS A 237 -2.62 9.06 17.14
CA LYS A 237 -1.26 8.59 16.81
C LYS A 237 -0.81 7.45 17.71
N GLU A 238 -1.07 7.53 19.01
CA GLU A 238 -0.73 6.47 19.97
C GLU A 238 -1.47 5.16 19.65
N ARG A 239 -2.80 5.23 19.44
CA ARG A 239 -3.62 4.04 19.22
C ARG A 239 -3.48 3.45 17.84
N LEU A 240 -3.33 4.30 16.82
CA LEU A 240 -3.33 3.88 15.42
C LEU A 240 -1.94 3.78 14.82
N GLY A 241 -0.90 4.32 15.45
CA GLY A 241 0.48 4.18 14.99
C GLY A 241 0.86 2.72 14.73
N ARG A 242 0.44 1.80 15.61
CA ARG A 242 0.62 0.34 15.44
C ARG A 242 -0.09 -0.27 14.23
N TYR A 243 -1.09 0.41 13.66
CA TYR A 243 -1.86 -0.02 12.50
C TYR A 243 -1.49 0.75 11.23
N LEU A 244 -0.60 1.73 11.28
CA LEU A 244 -0.07 2.43 10.11
C LEU A 244 1.36 1.89 9.84
N PRO A 245 1.88 1.95 8.61
CA PRO A 245 3.29 1.66 8.34
C PRO A 245 4.18 2.67 9.06
N ASP A 246 5.32 2.21 9.59
CA ASP A 246 6.31 3.08 10.25
C ASP A 246 6.76 4.21 9.31
N GLU A 247 7.00 5.40 9.86
CA GLU A 247 7.48 6.58 9.11
C GLU A 247 8.98 6.52 8.74
N ASN A 248 9.71 5.47 9.16
CA ASN A 248 11.16 5.34 8.96
C ASN A 248 11.57 5.21 7.47
#